data_AF-A0AA42HKU6-F1
#
_entry.id   AF-A0AA42HKU6-F1
#
_cell.length_a   1.000
_cell.length_b   1.000
_cell.length_c   1.000
_cell.angle_alpha   90.00
_cell.angle_beta   90.00
_cell.angle_gamma   90.00
#
_symmetry.space_group_name_H-M   'P 1'
#
loop_
_entity.id
_entity.type
_entity.pdbx_description
1 polymer ?
#
loop_
_entity_poly.entity_id
_entity_poly.type
_entity_poly.pdbx_seq_one_letter_code
_entity_poly.pdbx_strand_id
1 'polypeptide(L)' 'MNHASDSLWVDVETWSPYRPQRILHGRISREDYLALRDGRAPFEVRLGDCQSRHCPTGPVQDLFLSGTHILNVTPAERVA' A
#
# COMPACT_ATOMS: atom_id res chain seq x y z
N MET A 1 -20.63 -7.55 8.37
CA MET A 1 -19.48 -7.09 9.17
C MET A 1 -18.84 -5.93 8.43
N ASN A 2 -18.78 -4.77 9.07
CA ASN A 2 -18.46 -3.49 8.44
C ASN A 2 -16.93 -3.27 8.49
N HIS A 3 -16.19 -3.93 7.59
CA HIS A 3 -14.71 -3.89 7.53
C HIS A 3 -14.13 -2.53 7.09
N ALA A 4 -14.96 -1.52 6.81
CA ALA A 4 -14.53 -0.21 6.32
C ALA A 4 -13.76 0.63 7.35
N SER A 5 -13.85 0.32 8.66
CA SER A 5 -13.32 1.18 9.73
C SER A 5 -11.91 0.85 10.22
N ASP A 6 -11.28 -0.24 9.75
CA ASP A 6 -9.96 -0.67 10.24
C ASP A 6 -8.91 -0.70 9.12
N SER A 7 -8.90 0.37 8.32
CA SER A 7 -7.92 0.59 7.27
C SER A 7 -7.07 1.83 7.57
N LEU A 8 -5.80 1.76 7.20
CA LEU A 8 -4.78 2.77 7.49
C LEU A 8 -4.24 3.35 6.20
N TRP A 9 -3.99 4.66 6.19
CA TRP A 9 -3.24 5.29 5.11
C TRP A 9 -1.76 4.97 5.29
N VAL A 10 -1.13 4.53 4.21
CA VAL A 10 0.27 4.13 4.18
C VAL A 10 0.96 4.59 2.91
N ASP A 11 2.25 4.84 3.03
CA ASP A 11 3.16 4.83 1.90
C ASP A 11 3.79 3.43 1.80
N VAL A 12 3.59 2.79 0.64
CA VAL A 12 4.16 1.49 0.30
C VAL A 12 5.29 1.70 -0.69
N GLU A 13 6.49 1.34 -0.26
CA GLU A 13 7.64 1.27 -1.16
C GLU A 13 7.65 -0.09 -1.83
N THR A 14 7.58 -0.08 -3.16
CA THR A 14 7.57 -1.30 -3.96
C THR A 14 8.82 -1.40 -4.82
N TRP A 15 9.35 -2.62 -4.91
CA TRP A 15 10.37 -2.99 -5.88
C TRP A 15 9.75 -3.76 -7.04
N SER A 16 10.25 -3.48 -8.24
CA SER A 16 9.94 -4.25 -9.44
C SER A 16 11.20 -4.41 -10.27
N PRO A 17 11.46 -5.60 -10.85
CA PRO A 17 12.56 -5.78 -11.78
C PRO A 17 12.31 -5.08 -13.14
N TYR A 18 11.06 -4.68 -13.42
CA TYR A 18 10.64 -4.12 -14.71
C TYR A 18 10.31 -2.63 -14.67
N ARG A 19 10.24 -2.03 -13.48
CA ARG A 19 9.87 -0.63 -13.27
C ARG A 19 10.81 -0.03 -12.21
N PRO A 20 11.09 1.28 -12.28
CA PRO A 20 11.76 1.97 -11.17
C PRO A 20 11.01 1.72 -9.86
N GLN A 21 11.71 1.76 -8.72
CA GLN A 21 11.08 1.79 -7.41
C GLN A 21 10.00 2.89 -7.36
N ARG A 22 8.88 2.56 -6.72
CA ARG A 22 7.73 3.47 -6.61
C ARG A 22 7.25 3.53 -5.18
N ILE A 23 6.99 4.75 -4.74
CA ILE A 23 6.27 5.04 -3.51
C ILE A 23 4.80 5.23 -3.88
N LEU A 24 3.99 4.28 -3.45
CA LEU A 24 2.55 4.24 -3.64
C LEU A 24 1.87 4.68 -2.34
N HIS A 25 0.99 5.67 -2.42
CA HIS A 25 0.18 6.13 -1.31
C HIS A 25 -1.20 5.50 -1.41
N GLY A 26 -1.73 4.93 -0.33
CA GLY A 26 -3.08 4.36 -0.36
C GLY A 26 -3.52 3.80 0.99
N ARG A 27 -4.63 3.06 0.97
CA ARG A 27 -5.23 2.42 2.13
C ARG A 27 -4.99 0.93 2.15
N ILE A 28 -4.47 0.45 3.26
CA ILE A 28 -4.29 -0.97 3.55
C ILE A 28 -5.18 -1.40 4.71
N SER A 29 -5.56 -2.67 4.79
CA SER A 29 -6.18 -3.20 6.01
C SER A 29 -5.19 -3.18 7.17
N ARG A 30 -5.67 -2.98 8.39
CA ARG A 30 -4.80 -3.01 9.58
C ARG A 30 -4.16 -4.38 9.80
N GLU A 31 -4.88 -5.45 9.46
CA GLU A 31 -4.38 -6.82 9.52
C GLU A 31 -3.16 -7.01 8.60
N ASP A 32 -3.27 -6.62 7.34
CA ASP A 32 -2.16 -6.74 6.38
C ASP A 32 -0.98 -5.86 6.80
N TYR A 33 -1.24 -4.66 7.31
CA TYR A 33 -0.18 -3.79 7.85
C TYR A 33 0.58 -4.45 9.01
N LEU A 34 -0.14 -5.05 9.97
CA LEU A 34 0.48 -5.74 11.09
C LEU A 34 1.26 -6.97 10.62
N ALA A 35 0.71 -7.75 9.69
CA ALA A 35 1.40 -8.91 9.11
C ALA A 35 2.73 -8.49 8.45
N LEU A 36 2.71 -7.45 7.61
CA LEU A 36 3.90 -6.91 6.95
C LEU A 36 4.92 -6.39 7.96
N ARG A 37 4.48 -5.66 9.00
CA ARG A 37 5.34 -5.15 10.07
C ARG A 37 6.00 -6.28 10.87
N ASP A 38 5.28 -7.37 11.09
CA ASP A 38 5.77 -8.55 11.80
C ASP A 38 6.62 -9.48 10.89
N GLY A 39 6.98 -9.02 9.68
CA GLY A 39 7.81 -9.75 8.72
C GLY A 39 7.09 -10.90 8.00
N ARG A 40 5.76 -10.98 8.11
CA ARG A 40 4.93 -11.97 7.42
C ARG A 40 4.40 -11.33 6.15
N ALA A 41 5.06 -11.57 5.03
CA ALA A 41 4.61 -11.08 3.73
C ALA A 41 3.33 -11.82 3.29
N PRO A 42 2.17 -11.14 3.21
CA PRO A 42 0.97 -11.74 2.64
C PRO A 42 1.19 -12.05 1.16
N PHE A 43 0.51 -13.06 0.61
CA PHE A 43 0.60 -13.37 -0.82
C PHE A 43 0.23 -12.16 -1.69
N GLU A 44 -0.82 -11.46 -1.27
CA GLU A 44 -1.38 -10.30 -1.93
C GLU A 44 -1.91 -9.33 -0.89
N VAL A 45 -1.65 -8.04 -1.09
CA VAL A 45 -2.08 -6.92 -0.25
C VAL A 45 -2.86 -5.97 -1.12
N ARG A 46 -4.10 -5.67 -0.73
CA ARG A 46 -4.90 -4.65 -1.40
C ARG A 46 -4.51 -3.26 -0.88
N LEU A 47 -4.05 -2.42 -1.80
CA LEU A 47 -3.84 -0.99 -1.58
C LEU A 47 -5.00 -0.24 -2.25
N GLY A 48 -6.02 0.07 -1.47
CA GLY A 48 -7.19 0.83 -1.92
C GLY A 48 -6.89 2.32 -2.07
N ASP A 49 -7.66 3.03 -2.89
CA ASP A 49 -7.47 4.46 -3.14
C ASP A 49 -6.00 4.80 -3.50
N CYS A 50 -5.32 3.91 -4.24
CA CYS A 50 -3.89 4.03 -4.47
C CYS A 50 -3.58 5.15 -5.46
N GLN A 51 -2.58 5.95 -5.12
CA GLN A 51 -2.02 7.02 -5.92
C GLN A 51 -0.49 6.98 -5.89
N SER A 52 0.16 7.30 -7.00
CA SER A 52 1.61 7.46 -7.02
C SER A 52 2.00 8.81 -6.40
N ARG A 53 2.87 8.85 -5.38
CA ARG A 53 3.38 10.12 -4.85
C ARG A 53 4.14 10.94 -5.90
N HIS A 54 4.70 10.28 -6.91
CA HIS A 54 5.39 10.96 -8.03
C HIS A 54 4.42 11.59 -9.03
N CYS A 55 3.13 11.22 -9.00
CA CYS A 55 2.10 11.78 -9.89
C CYS A 55 0.79 11.95 -9.11
N PRO A 56 0.71 12.97 -8.22
CA PRO A 56 -0.44 13.21 -7.35
C PRO A 56 -1.70 13.72 -8.09
N THR A 57 -1.61 13.98 -9.39
CA THR A 57 -2.77 14.25 -10.25
C THR A 57 -3.18 13.03 -11.08
N GLY A 58 -2.53 11.89 -10.87
CA GLY A 58 -2.82 10.64 -11.56
C GLY A 58 -4.12 9.99 -11.09
N PRO A 59 -4.64 9.02 -11.86
CA PRO A 59 -5.85 8.30 -11.50
C PRO A 59 -5.66 7.56 -10.18
N VAL A 60 -6.66 7.67 -9.31
CA VAL A 60 -6.78 6.86 -8.10
C VAL A 60 -7.38 5.52 -8.50
N GLN A 61 -6.73 4.43 -8.10
CA GLN A 61 -7.20 3.08 -8.40
C GLN A 61 -6.85 2.11 -7.27
N ASP A 62 -7.64 1.06 -7.12
CA ASP A 62 -7.25 -0.03 -6.23
C ASP A 62 -6.14 -0.86 -6.90
N LEU A 63 -5.10 -1.18 -6.14
CA LEU A 63 -3.99 -2.04 -6.57
C LEU A 63 -3.89 -3.26 -5.66
N PHE A 64 -3.50 -4.38 -6.26
CA PHE A 64 -3.12 -5.59 -5.55
C PHE A 64 -1.62 -5.78 -5.70
N LEU A 65 -0.91 -5.76 -4.58
CA LEU A 65 0.54 -5.85 -4.51
C LEU A 65 0.92 -7.20 -3.92
N SER A 66 1.88 -7.89 -4.54
CA SER A 66 2.45 -9.07 -3.89
C SER A 66 3.32 -8.63 -2.71
N GLY A 67 3.18 -9.29 -1.55
CA GLY A 67 3.98 -8.95 -0.37
C GLY A 67 5.47 -9.09 -0.59
N THR A 68 5.92 -9.91 -1.54
CA THR A 68 7.34 -10.04 -1.91
C THR A 68 7.89 -8.84 -2.68
N HIS A 69 7.02 -8.02 -3.27
CA HIS A 69 7.39 -6.78 -3.94
C HIS A 69 7.34 -5.57 -3.00
N ILE A 70 6.84 -5.74 -1.78
CA ILE A 70 6.77 -4.68 -0.78
C ILE A 70 8.09 -4.66 -0.02
N LEU A 71 8.83 -3.56 -0.16
CA LEU A 71 10.08 -3.34 0.56
C LEU A 71 9.83 -2.75 1.94
N ASN A 72 8.90 -1.79 2.02
CA ASN A 72 8.60 -1.08 3.25
C ASN A 72 7.17 -0.55 3.24
N VAL A 73 6.56 -0.46 4.42
CA VAL A 73 5.23 0.12 4.63
C VAL A 73 5.28 1.08 5.81
N THR A 74 5.02 2.36 5.52
CA THR A 74 5.09 3.43 6.53
C THR A 74 3.70 4.04 6.70
N PRO A 75 3.21 4.22 7.94
CA PRO A 75 1.98 4.98 8.19
C PRO A 75 2.10 6.39 7.61
N ALA A 76 1.05 6.85 6.95
CA ALA A 76 0.99 8.16 6.32
C ALA A 76 -0.32 8.88 6.67
N GLU A 77 -0.30 10.21 6.61
CA GLU A 77 -1.54 10.99 6.64
C GLU A 77 -2.21 10.96 5.27
N ARG A 78 -3.54 11.09 5.24
CA ARG A 78 -4.28 11.22 3.98
C ARG A 78 -3.83 12.50 3.27
N VAL A 79 -3.27 12.37 2.07
CA VAL A 79 -3.01 13.54 1.22
C VAL A 79 -4.38 14.09 0.75
N ALA A 80 -4.67 15.35 1.08
CA ALA A 80 -5.94 16.02 0.80
C ALA A 80 -6.08 16.43 -0.66
#